data_AF-R7IZL2-F1
#
_entry.id   AF-R7IZL2-F1
#
_cell.length_a   1.000
_cell.length_b   1.000
_cell.length_c   1.000
_cell.angle_alpha   90.00
_cell.angle_beta   90.00
_cell.angle_gamma   90.00
#
_symmetry.space_group_name_H-M   'P 1'
#
loop_
_entity.id
_entity.type
_entity.pdbx_description
1 polymer ?
#
loop_
_entity_poly.entity_id
_entity_poly.type
_entity_poly.pdbx_seq_one_letter_code
_entity_poly.pdbx_strand_id
1 'polypeptide(L)'
;MNQTTTVLTEIVAFILGRKYYANIIHTRGTKRCEVSSFIFTSKRDADAHRDALESNLSYKFVETVSFRSRHNYLNLSTYSK
;
A
#
# COMPACT_ATOMS: atom_id res chain seq x y z
N MET A 1 -12.46 -6.56 -7.57
CA MET A 1 -12.45 -6.58 -9.06
C MET A 1 -11.28 -7.45 -9.51
N ASN A 2 -11.54 -8.52 -10.25
CA ASN A 2 -10.51 -9.46 -10.71
C ASN A 2 -9.64 -8.79 -11.77
N GLN A 3 -8.40 -8.44 -11.42
CA GLN A 3 -7.40 -7.98 -12.39
C GLN A 3 -6.99 -9.20 -13.23
N THR A 4 -7.33 -9.20 -14.51
CA THR A 4 -6.83 -10.21 -15.46
C THR A 4 -5.31 -10.04 -15.57
N THR A 5 -4.55 -10.93 -14.93
CA THR A 5 -3.10 -10.92 -15.01
C THR A 5 -2.68 -11.54 -16.35
N THR A 6 -1.75 -10.87 -17.04
CA THR A 6 -1.13 -11.41 -18.25
C THR A 6 0.07 -12.29 -17.89
N VAL A 7 0.45 -13.21 -18.77
CA VAL A 7 1.67 -14.03 -18.59
C VAL A 7 2.89 -13.14 -18.37
N LEU A 8 2.99 -12.03 -19.13
CA LEU A 8 4.07 -11.07 -18.99
C LEU A 8 4.12 -10.43 -17.59
N THR A 9 2.96 -10.05 -17.04
CA THR A 9 2.90 -9.49 -15.68
C THR A 9 3.33 -10.50 -14.61
N GLU A 10 3.04 -11.79 -14.80
CA GLU A 10 3.49 -12.84 -13.89
C GLU A 10 5.00 -13.11 -14.01
N ILE A 11 5.57 -13.08 -15.22
CA ILE A 11 7.03 -13.19 -15.43
C ILE A 11 7.75 -12.02 -14.75
N VAL A 12 7.27 -10.78 -14.94
CA VAL A 12 7.85 -9.60 -14.30
C VAL A 12 7.72 -9.70 -12.77
N ALA A 13 6.58 -10.17 -12.26
CA ALA A 13 6.38 -10.40 -10.84
C ALA A 13 7.30 -11.49 -10.28
N PHE A 14 7.63 -12.53 -11.05
CA PHE A 14 8.56 -13.58 -10.64
C PHE A 14 9.99 -13.07 -10.51
N ILE A 15 10.45 -12.23 -11.46
CA ILE A 15 11.81 -11.70 -11.47
C ILE A 15 11.98 -10.59 -10.42
N LEU A 16 11.07 -9.62 -10.39
CA LEU A 16 11.20 -8.38 -9.60
C LEU A 16 10.32 -8.32 -8.34
N GLY A 17 9.43 -9.29 -8.15
CA GLY A 17 8.37 -9.22 -7.13
C GLY A 17 7.12 -8.49 -7.62
N ARG A 18 5.98 -8.75 -6.98
CA ARG A 18 4.71 -8.07 -7.21
C ARG A 18 4.78 -6.64 -6.69
N LYS A 19 4.23 -5.69 -7.44
CA LYS A 19 4.21 -4.27 -7.06
C LYS A 19 3.02 -3.99 -6.14
N TYR A 20 3.29 -3.28 -5.06
CA TYR A 20 2.33 -2.86 -4.05
C TYR A 20 2.52 -1.39 -3.71
N TYR A 21 1.57 -0.83 -2.97
CA TYR A 21 1.57 0.55 -2.50
C TYR A 21 1.27 0.59 -1.01
N ALA A 22 1.81 1.58 -0.31
CA ALA A 22 1.52 1.87 1.08
C ALA A 22 1.62 3.38 1.30
N ASN A 23 0.98 3.88 2.35
CA ASN A 23 1.05 5.29 2.69
C ASN A 23 1.99 5.47 3.89
N ILE A 24 2.93 6.40 3.79
CA ILE A 24 3.74 6.85 4.93
C ILE A 24 2.99 8.01 5.58
N ILE A 25 2.85 7.97 6.89
CA ILE A 25 2.08 8.91 7.70
C ILE A 25 3.04 9.56 8.69
N HIS A 26 3.14 10.89 8.64
CA HIS A 26 3.83 11.66 9.65
C HIS A 26 2.83 12.42 10.51
N THR A 27 2.79 12.12 11.81
CA THR A 27 1.86 12.75 12.75
C THR A 27 2.40 14.10 13.23
N ARG A 28 1.57 15.14 13.27
CA ARG A 28 1.93 16.47 13.80
C ARG A 28 2.26 16.37 15.30
N GLY A 29 3.17 17.21 15.77
CA GLY A 29 3.56 17.27 17.18
C GLY A 29 4.43 16.10 17.66
N THR A 30 4.79 15.17 16.79
CA THR A 30 5.72 14.06 17.11
C THR A 30 6.79 13.94 16.03
N LYS A 31 7.87 13.19 16.33
CA LYS A 31 8.87 12.75 15.34
C LYS A 31 8.51 11.38 14.74
N ARG A 32 7.24 10.95 14.86
CA ARG A 32 6.78 9.63 14.44
C ARG A 32 6.37 9.66 12.97
N CYS A 33 7.03 8.82 12.18
CA CYS A 33 6.79 8.61 10.76
C CYS A 33 6.61 7.11 10.53
N GLU A 34 5.45 6.70 10.04
CA GLU A 34 5.03 5.29 10.03
C GLU A 34 4.48 4.87 8.69
N VAL A 35 4.63 3.59 8.36
CA VAL A 35 3.89 2.99 7.24
C VAL A 35 2.48 2.63 7.72
N SER A 36 1.47 2.97 6.93
CA SER A 36 0.07 2.61 7.18
C SER A 36 -0.08 1.10 7.33
N SER A 37 -1.00 0.65 8.20
CA SER A 37 -1.31 -0.77 8.41
C SER A 37 -1.94 -1.49 7.20
N PHE A 38 -2.11 -0.79 6.08
CA PHE A 38 -2.69 -1.30 4.85
C PHE A 38 -1.64 -1.41 3.74
N ILE A 39 -1.66 -2.52 3.02
CA ILE A 39 -0.92 -2.73 1.77
C ILE A 39 -1.94 -2.74 0.63
N PHE A 40 -1.74 -1.88 -0.35
CA PHE A 40 -2.64 -1.73 -1.48
C PHE A 40 -2.03 -2.38 -2.73
N THR A 41 -2.88 -3.04 -3.52
CA THR A 41 -2.51 -3.62 -4.83
C THR A 41 -2.65 -2.60 -5.96
N SER A 42 -3.43 -1.55 -5.72
CA SER A 42 -3.71 -0.47 -6.67
C SER A 42 -3.24 0.87 -6.10
N LYS A 43 -2.61 1.68 -6.96
CA LYS A 43 -2.25 3.06 -6.62
C LYS A 43 -3.49 3.88 -6.29
N ARG A 44 -4.59 3.66 -7.02
CA ARG A 44 -5.86 4.37 -6.81
C ARG A 44 -6.40 4.16 -5.40
N ASP A 45 -6.30 2.93 -4.88
CA ASP A 45 -6.82 2.62 -3.54
C ASP A 45 -5.93 3.23 -2.46
N ALA A 46 -4.61 3.23 -2.67
CA ALA A 46 -3.67 3.91 -1.79
C ALA A 46 -3.88 5.44 -1.78
N ASP A 47 -4.11 6.04 -2.96
CA ASP A 47 -4.40 7.46 -3.10
C ASP A 47 -5.73 7.83 -2.44
N ALA A 48 -6.79 7.04 -2.63
CA ALA A 48 -8.06 7.26 -1.94
C ALA A 48 -7.91 7.18 -0.41
N HIS A 49 -7.12 6.24 0.10
CA HIS A 49 -6.79 6.17 1.52
C HIS A 49 -5.95 7.36 1.99
N ARG A 50 -5.01 7.85 1.18
CA ARG A 50 -4.25 9.09 1.48
C ARG A 50 -5.20 10.27 1.60
N ASP A 51 -6.07 10.48 0.62
CA ASP A 51 -6.98 11.63 0.58
C ASP A 51 -7.94 11.60 1.80
N ALA A 52 -8.38 10.41 2.22
CA ALA A 52 -9.15 10.24 3.45
C ALA A 52 -8.36 10.66 4.71
N LEU A 53 -7.06 10.34 4.79
CA LEU A 53 -6.20 10.72 5.91
C LEU A 53 -5.81 12.20 5.87
N GLU A 54 -5.60 12.80 4.70
CA GLU A 54 -5.27 14.22 4.56
C GLU A 54 -6.38 15.14 5.09
N SER A 55 -7.63 14.66 5.11
CA SER A 55 -8.74 15.37 5.76
C SER A 55 -8.56 15.52 7.29
N ASN A 56 -7.67 14.73 7.90
CA ASN A 56 -7.41 14.74 9.34
C ASN A 56 -6.27 15.71 9.71
N LEU A 57 -6.59 16.71 10.54
CA LEU A 57 -5.65 17.73 11.03
C LEU A 57 -4.49 17.16 11.89
N SER A 58 -4.56 15.90 12.30
CA SER A 58 -3.53 15.23 13.09
C SER A 58 -2.27 14.91 12.28
N TYR A 59 -2.36 14.85 10.94
CA TYR A 59 -1.22 14.49 10.09
C TYR A 59 -0.52 15.71 9.51
N LYS A 60 0.81 15.66 9.49
CA LYS A 60 1.67 16.68 8.91
C LYS A 60 1.72 16.50 7.40
N PHE A 61 1.91 15.25 6.97
CA PHE A 61 1.79 14.83 5.60
C PHE A 61 1.44 13.34 5.54
N VAL A 62 0.91 12.92 4.39
CA VAL A 62 0.70 11.53 4.03
C VAL A 62 1.27 11.32 2.63
N GLU A 63 2.15 10.35 2.44
CA GLU A 63 2.84 10.11 1.17
C GLU A 63 2.57 8.69 0.65
N THR A 64 2.11 8.57 -0.58
CA THR A 64 1.95 7.25 -1.24
C THR A 64 3.29 6.78 -1.79
N VAL A 65 3.82 5.67 -1.28
CA VAL A 65 5.02 5.01 -1.80
C VAL A 65 4.68 3.69 -2.50
N SER A 66 5.50 3.29 -3.47
CA SER A 66 5.39 1.98 -4.11
C SER A 66 6.59 1.11 -3.78
N PHE A 67 6.35 -0.18 -3.58
CA PHE A 67 7.39 -1.17 -3.32
C PHE A 67 7.11 -2.46 -4.07
N ARG A 68 8.11 -3.35 -4.16
CA ARG A 68 7.95 -4.70 -4.71
C ARG A 68 8.25 -5.74 -3.64
N SER A 69 7.47 -6.81 -3.62
CA SER A 69 7.66 -7.94 -2.70
C SER A 69 7.44 -9.26 -3.41
N ARG A 70 8.19 -10.29 -2.99
CA ARG A 70 7.95 -11.68 -3.41
C ARG A 70 6.81 -12.33 -2.62
N HIS A 71 6.43 -11.75 -1.47
CA HIS A 71 5.27 -12.20 -0.71
C HIS A 71 3.98 -11.78 -1.41
N ASN A 72 2.99 -12.67 -1.39
CA ASN A 72 1.68 -12.39 -1.96
C ASN A 72 0.72 -11.86 -0.89
N TYR A 73 0.54 -10.54 -0.86
CA TYR A 73 -0.35 -9.87 0.10
C TYR A 73 -1.84 -9.89 -0.30
N LEU A 74 -2.20 -10.41 -1.50
CA LEU A 74 -3.60 -10.52 -1.93
C LEU A 74 -4.40 -11.52 -1.08
N ASN A 75 -3.71 -12.49 -0.48
CA ASN A 75 -4.31 -13.56 0.31
C ASN A 75 -4.11 -13.37 1.83
N LEU A 76 -3.94 -12.14 2.33
CA LEU A 76 -3.87 -11.88 3.77
C LEU A 76 -5.22 -12.07 4.50
N SER A 77 -6.19 -12.73 3.87
CA SER A 77 -7.40 -13.20 4.53
C SER A 77 -7.04 -14.26 5.58
N THR A 78 -7.28 -13.90 6.84
CA THR A 78 -7.52 -14.78 7.98
C THR A 78 -6.30 -15.26 8.77
N TYR A 79 -5.84 -14.41 9.69
CA TYR A 79 -5.65 -14.84 11.09
C TYR A 79 -6.20 -13.74 12.01
N SER A 80 -7.53 -13.67 12.10
CA SER A 80 -8.17 -13.22 13.33
C SER A 80 -8.29 -14.47 14.20
N LYS A 81 -7.47 -14.58 15.23
CA LYS A 81 -7.81 -15.43 16.39
C LYS A 81 -8.80 -14.66 17.26
#